data_AF-A0A1G1G3D7-F1
#
_entry.id   AF-A0A1G1G3D7-F1
#
_cell.length_a   1.000
_cell.length_b   1.000
_cell.length_c   1.000
_cell.angle_alpha   90.00
_cell.angle_beta   90.00
_cell.angle_gamma   90.00
#
_symmetry.space_group_name_H-M   'P 1'
#
loop_
_entity.id
_entity.type
_entity.pdbx_description
1 polymer ?
#
loop_
_entity_poly.entity_id
_entity_poly.type
_entity_poly.pdbx_seq_one_letter_code
_entity_poly.pdbx_strand_id
1 'polypeptide(L)'
;MPLTFIDIERQKNWRIGLFFLLLLALYLGIAAAFAAPFLHVLAASSLQFWIVSGVIALAVAGLHFWFAAYDTASTVMRTLDAQPPDLKDDIHKMLANIMQEVHVVTGNHRRIQGFVIPSLSMNALAVADLKGNAAIGITEGLLSRLTRPQLETVVAHEAHHILSGDCLETTVAASLFGTAASTLEKLRSTTQGRSFAAPGFLLAWLLLQLSYLLNLFISREREYRADAAAIRMSRNPIALAETLHLLSRSWRGAGFIGSGFEMLCIVNPMATALDESEGFWADLLSTHPPLKKRITVLLAMARVSITELDARADARANASALKTDEPGYYAMNPQQQWQGPFTLSELGALPWLSPLTWITGNNSQNTERAWKLPPINDIFSARLLQKEKTLSDLPCPACRQSLVDTTYHGTSVFRCSFCAGTLVENSRIPRIIARTGPRSCTDRVTALARTMVNQNQLNHTQRKLSRGKIVIPTLDCPKCASAMLRCFYSSAHLIEIDRCLLCGYTWFDQDELEMLQCLIQNRIVPDIG
;
A
#
# COMPACT_ATOMS: atom_id res chain seq x y z
N MET A 1 38.68 -7.83 8.69
CA MET A 1 38.90 -6.38 8.92
C MET A 1 37.58 -5.67 8.65
N PRO A 2 37.18 -4.64 9.43
CA PRO A 2 36.02 -3.82 9.06
C PRO A 2 36.30 -3.17 7.70
N LEU A 3 35.33 -3.25 6.78
CA LEU A 3 35.43 -2.63 5.45
C LEU A 3 35.55 -1.11 5.62
N THR A 4 36.53 -0.50 4.96
CA THR A 4 36.63 0.96 4.93
C THR A 4 35.57 1.55 4.00
N PHE A 5 35.27 2.85 4.14
CA PHE A 5 34.36 3.55 3.22
C PHE A 5 34.80 3.41 1.76
N ILE A 6 36.11 3.43 1.50
CA ILE A 6 36.69 3.25 0.16
C ILE A 6 36.43 1.83 -0.36
N ASP A 7 36.53 0.81 0.51
CA ASP A 7 36.23 -0.58 0.13
C ASP A 7 34.75 -0.75 -0.24
N ILE A 8 33.85 -0.09 0.50
CA ILE A 8 32.41 -0.07 0.23
C ILE A 8 32.15 0.61 -1.13
N GLU A 9 32.73 1.78 -1.37
CA GLU A 9 32.54 2.53 -2.62
C GLU A 9 33.10 1.77 -3.84
N ARG A 10 34.25 1.10 -3.67
CA ARG A 10 34.88 0.28 -4.71
C ARG A 10 34.05 -0.97 -5.03
N GLN A 11 33.48 -1.62 -4.02
CA GLN A 11 32.57 -2.75 -4.22
C GLN A 11 31.31 -2.33 -4.97
N LYS A 12 30.76 -1.13 -4.70
CA LYS A 12 29.59 -0.59 -5.43
C LYS A 12 29.87 -0.38 -6.90
N ASN A 13 30.94 0.35 -7.22
CA ASN A 13 31.29 0.67 -8.61
C ASN A 13 31.58 -0.60 -9.42
N TRP A 14 32.21 -1.60 -8.80
CA TRP A 14 32.43 -2.89 -9.44
C TRP A 14 31.11 -3.63 -9.73
N ARG A 15 30.16 -3.66 -8.79
CA ARG A 15 28.87 -4.33 -8.98
C ARG A 15 28.01 -3.65 -10.03
N ILE A 16 27.93 -2.33 -10.02
CA ILE A 16 27.22 -1.56 -11.06
C ILE A 16 27.88 -1.79 -12.44
N GLY A 17 29.22 -1.80 -12.49
CA GLY A 17 29.97 -2.17 -13.69
C GLY A 17 29.68 -3.61 -14.15
N LEU A 18 29.53 -4.55 -13.22
CA LEU A 18 29.13 -5.93 -13.52
C LEU A 18 27.72 -6.00 -14.12
N PHE A 19 26.75 -5.24 -13.60
CA PHE A 19 25.41 -5.16 -14.19
C PHE A 19 25.46 -4.64 -15.64
N PHE A 20 26.27 -3.60 -15.89
CA PHE A 20 26.48 -3.09 -17.24
C PHE A 20 27.12 -4.13 -18.16
N LEU A 21 28.13 -4.86 -17.68
CA LEU A 21 28.79 -5.93 -18.44
C LEU A 21 27.84 -7.09 -18.75
N LEU A 22 27.00 -7.50 -17.80
CA LEU A 22 25.97 -8.52 -18.01
C LEU A 22 24.93 -8.07 -19.04
N LEU A 23 24.50 -6.81 -18.97
CA LEU A 23 23.59 -6.23 -19.96
C LEU A 23 24.22 -6.19 -21.36
N LEU A 24 25.48 -5.78 -21.46
CA LEU A 24 26.23 -5.77 -22.72
C LEU A 24 26.38 -7.19 -23.28
N ALA A 25 26.74 -8.16 -22.44
CA ALA A 25 26.84 -9.57 -22.84
C ALA A 25 25.50 -10.12 -23.34
N LEU A 26 24.38 -9.76 -22.70
CA LEU A 26 23.03 -10.12 -23.14
C LEU A 26 22.73 -9.56 -24.54
N TYR A 27 22.99 -8.27 -24.79
CA TYR A 27 22.75 -7.66 -26.10
C TYR A 27 23.65 -8.23 -27.19
N LEU A 28 24.92 -8.51 -26.88
CA LEU A 28 25.83 -9.21 -27.79
C LEU A 28 25.34 -10.63 -28.10
N GLY A 29 24.86 -11.36 -27.09
CA GLY A 29 24.28 -12.69 -27.27
C GLY A 29 23.03 -12.67 -28.16
N ILE A 30 22.16 -11.67 -27.99
CA ILE A 30 20.98 -11.46 -28.85
C ILE A 30 21.41 -11.16 -30.29
N ALA A 31 22.36 -10.24 -30.49
CA ALA A 31 22.88 -9.92 -31.82
C ALA A 31 23.47 -11.16 -32.51
N ALA A 32 24.24 -11.97 -31.77
CA ALA A 32 24.80 -13.22 -32.28
C ALA A 32 23.71 -14.26 -32.64
N ALA A 33 22.68 -14.40 -31.81
CA ALA A 33 21.56 -15.31 -32.08
C ALA A 33 20.77 -14.91 -33.33
N PHE A 34 20.55 -13.60 -33.54
CA PHE A 34 19.94 -13.08 -34.76
C PHE A 34 20.82 -13.25 -36.00
N ALA A 35 22.15 -13.16 -35.84
CA ALA A 35 23.10 -13.34 -36.94
C ALA A 35 23.30 -14.80 -37.36
N ALA A 36 23.18 -15.75 -36.42
CA ALA A 36 23.43 -17.17 -36.62
C ALA A 36 22.73 -17.81 -37.86
N PRO A 37 21.42 -17.60 -38.11
CA PRO A 37 20.76 -18.16 -39.30
C PRO A 37 21.21 -17.53 -40.63
N PHE A 38 21.79 -16.33 -40.59
CA PHE A 38 22.30 -15.63 -41.77
C PHE A 38 23.81 -15.82 -41.98
N LEU A 39 24.48 -16.54 -41.08
CA LEU A 39 25.94 -16.75 -41.09
C LEU A 39 26.45 -17.46 -42.37
N HIS A 40 25.58 -18.22 -43.04
CA HIS A 40 25.88 -18.87 -44.33
C HIS A 40 25.65 -17.96 -45.55
N VAL A 41 24.87 -16.87 -45.41
CA VAL A 41 24.50 -15.93 -46.49
C VAL A 41 25.32 -14.64 -46.40
N LEU A 42 25.48 -14.12 -45.19
CA LEU A 42 26.44 -13.10 -44.83
C LEU A 42 27.77 -13.81 -44.69
N ALA A 43 28.70 -13.63 -45.63
CA ALA A 43 30.06 -14.15 -45.49
C ALA A 43 30.63 -13.76 -44.11
N ALA A 44 30.64 -14.73 -43.19
CA ALA A 44 30.86 -14.57 -41.75
C ALA A 44 32.25 -14.08 -41.34
N SER A 45 33.08 -13.66 -42.30
CA SER A 45 34.48 -13.29 -42.11
C SER A 45 34.74 -11.78 -42.04
N SER A 46 33.74 -10.93 -42.23
CA SER A 46 33.97 -9.49 -42.08
C SER A 46 34.02 -9.15 -40.58
N LEU A 47 35.23 -8.97 -40.05
CA LEU A 47 35.50 -8.29 -38.78
C LEU A 47 34.61 -7.06 -38.58
N GLN A 48 34.27 -6.38 -39.68
CA GLN A 48 33.33 -5.27 -39.76
C GLN A 48 31.93 -5.59 -39.19
N PHE A 49 31.34 -6.76 -39.43
CA PHE A 49 30.02 -7.13 -38.89
C PHE A 49 30.03 -7.20 -37.36
N TRP A 50 31.05 -7.83 -36.78
CA TRP A 50 31.20 -7.95 -35.33
C TRP A 50 31.52 -6.61 -34.68
N ILE A 51 32.34 -5.77 -35.32
CA ILE A 51 32.59 -4.40 -34.87
C ILE A 51 31.30 -3.59 -34.87
N VAL A 52 30.54 -3.60 -35.97
CA VAL A 52 29.28 -2.83 -36.09
C VAL A 52 28.26 -3.33 -35.06
N SER A 53 28.08 -4.65 -34.93
CA SER A 53 27.17 -5.24 -33.94
C SER A 53 27.61 -4.94 -32.51
N GLY A 54 28.91 -4.94 -32.23
CA GLY A 54 29.47 -4.59 -30.93
C GLY A 54 29.24 -3.12 -30.57
N VAL A 55 29.42 -2.20 -31.53
CA VAL A 55 29.13 -0.76 -31.34
C VAL A 55 27.64 -0.54 -31.11
N ILE A 56 26.76 -1.19 -31.88
CA ILE A 56 25.32 -1.10 -31.69
C ILE A 56 24.92 -1.65 -30.32
N ALA A 57 25.42 -2.83 -29.94
CA ALA A 57 25.14 -3.44 -28.63
C ALA A 57 25.62 -2.53 -27.48
N LEU A 58 26.81 -1.92 -27.60
CA LEU A 58 27.32 -0.97 -26.63
C LEU A 58 26.45 0.29 -26.54
N ALA A 59 26.03 0.85 -27.68
CA ALA A 59 25.16 2.02 -27.70
C ALA A 59 23.78 1.73 -27.09
N VAL A 60 23.18 0.59 -27.43
CA VAL A 60 21.89 0.15 -26.88
C VAL A 60 22.00 -0.16 -25.38
N ALA A 61 23.05 -0.87 -24.95
CA ALA A 61 23.31 -1.14 -23.53
C ALA A 61 23.54 0.16 -22.76
N GLY A 62 24.30 1.10 -23.32
CA GLY A 62 24.57 2.42 -22.74
C GLY A 62 23.29 3.25 -22.59
N LEU A 63 22.46 3.32 -23.63
CA LEU A 63 21.18 4.01 -23.58
C LEU A 63 20.23 3.36 -22.57
N HIS A 64 20.08 2.03 -22.61
CA HIS A 64 19.22 1.31 -21.68
C HIS A 64 19.68 1.52 -20.23
N PHE A 65 20.98 1.39 -19.96
CA PHE A 65 21.54 1.66 -18.64
C PHE A 65 21.32 3.10 -18.19
N TRP A 66 21.53 4.07 -19.08
CA TRP A 66 21.31 5.48 -18.76
C TRP A 66 19.84 5.75 -18.38
N PHE A 67 18.88 5.30 -19.19
CA PHE A 67 17.47 5.44 -18.87
C PHE A 67 17.08 4.70 -17.58
N ALA A 68 17.63 3.50 -17.38
CA ALA A 68 17.33 2.65 -16.24
C ALA A 68 18.14 2.99 -14.97
N ALA A 69 19.00 4.02 -14.97
CA ALA A 69 19.76 4.40 -13.79
C ALA A 69 19.66 5.89 -13.44
N TYR A 70 19.25 6.74 -14.39
CA TYR A 70 19.30 8.19 -14.24
C TYR A 70 18.11 8.81 -13.48
N ASP A 71 16.86 8.39 -13.73
CA ASP A 71 15.65 8.95 -13.06
C ASP A 71 14.69 7.85 -12.56
N THR A 72 15.28 6.79 -12.00
CA THR A 72 14.53 5.61 -11.56
C THR A 72 13.69 5.85 -10.33
N ALA A 73 14.19 6.59 -9.34
CA ALA A 73 13.47 6.86 -8.09
C ALA A 73 12.13 7.55 -8.38
N SER A 74 12.15 8.58 -9.22
CA SER A 74 10.95 9.28 -9.69
C SER A 74 9.98 8.34 -10.44
N THR A 75 10.52 7.46 -11.28
CA THR A 75 9.74 6.53 -12.10
C THR A 75 9.05 5.47 -11.24
N VAL A 76 9.76 4.89 -10.27
CA VAL A 76 9.20 3.92 -9.32
C VAL A 76 8.09 4.57 -8.48
N MET A 77 8.33 5.75 -7.93
CA MET A 77 7.34 6.47 -7.13
C MET A 77 6.06 6.78 -7.92
N ARG A 78 6.18 7.22 -9.18
CA ARG A 78 5.01 7.42 -10.06
C ARG A 78 4.30 6.11 -10.39
N THR A 79 5.04 5.02 -10.61
CA THR A 79 4.47 3.71 -10.93
C THR A 79 3.63 3.15 -9.77
N LEU A 80 4.03 3.46 -8.54
CA LEU A 80 3.33 3.07 -7.32
C LEU A 80 2.27 4.08 -6.87
N ASP A 81 2.00 5.13 -7.68
CA ASP A 81 1.10 6.24 -7.34
C ASP A 81 1.43 6.87 -5.97
N ALA A 82 2.72 6.97 -5.66
CA ALA A 82 3.20 7.48 -4.39
C ALA A 82 2.97 9.00 -4.31
N GLN A 83 2.35 9.45 -3.21
CA GLN A 83 1.95 10.84 -2.99
C GLN A 83 2.73 11.43 -1.80
N PRO A 84 2.98 12.75 -1.78
CA PRO A 84 3.57 13.38 -0.60
C PRO A 84 2.65 13.25 0.63
N PRO A 85 3.20 13.21 1.86
CA PRO A 85 2.39 13.09 3.06
C PRO A 85 1.51 14.34 3.27
N ASP A 86 0.19 14.14 3.27
CA ASP A 86 -0.80 15.14 3.67
C ASP A 86 -0.64 15.59 5.14
N LEU A 87 -0.16 16.81 5.35
CA LEU A 87 0.07 17.37 6.69
C LEU A 87 -1.20 17.71 7.48
N LYS A 88 -2.39 17.62 6.86
CA LYS A 88 -3.67 17.75 7.57
C LYS A 88 -4.06 16.46 8.29
N ASP A 89 -3.48 15.34 7.89
CA ASP A 89 -3.70 14.04 8.51
C ASP A 89 -2.62 13.75 9.57
N ASP A 90 -3.04 13.36 10.76
CA ASP A 90 -2.15 13.15 11.92
C ASP A 90 -1.16 12.01 11.70
N ILE A 91 -1.58 10.92 11.02
CA ILE A 91 -0.72 9.77 10.73
C ILE A 91 0.37 10.17 9.71
N HIS A 92 0.00 10.93 8.69
CA HIS A 92 0.95 11.44 7.70
C HIS A 92 1.90 12.49 8.31
N LYS A 93 1.40 13.34 9.21
CA LYS A 93 2.23 14.25 10.01
C LYS A 93 3.24 13.51 10.86
N MET A 94 2.84 12.40 11.49
CA MET A 94 3.74 11.54 12.24
C MET A 94 4.88 11.02 11.35
N LEU A 95 4.58 10.56 10.13
CA LEU A 95 5.60 10.17 9.17
C LEU A 95 6.53 11.35 8.82
N ALA A 96 5.98 12.52 8.52
CA ALA A 96 6.80 13.70 8.20
C ALA A 96 7.75 14.08 9.34
N ASN A 97 7.29 14.00 10.60
CA ASN A 97 8.10 14.25 11.79
C ASN A 97 9.23 13.22 11.92
N ILE A 98 8.92 11.92 11.79
CA ILE A 98 9.92 10.84 11.85
C ILE A 98 10.96 11.00 10.75
N MET A 99 10.53 11.29 9.52
CA MET A 99 11.44 11.56 8.41
C MET A 99 12.41 12.68 8.76
N GLN A 100 11.92 13.77 9.36
CA GLN A 100 12.77 14.89 9.77
C GLN A 100 13.73 14.52 10.90
N GLU A 101 13.29 13.74 11.88
CA GLU A 101 14.14 13.22 12.95
C GLU A 101 15.28 12.36 12.41
N VAL A 102 14.98 11.47 11.45
CA VAL A 102 16.00 10.65 10.79
C VAL A 102 16.99 11.50 9.99
N HIS A 103 16.56 12.58 9.33
CA HIS A 103 17.49 13.51 8.69
C HIS A 103 18.46 14.17 9.68
N VAL A 104 17.95 14.54 10.86
CA VAL A 104 18.78 15.15 11.91
C VAL A 104 19.80 14.13 12.43
N VAL A 105 19.37 12.92 12.76
CA VAL A 105 20.26 11.84 13.26
C VAL A 105 21.33 11.45 12.24
N THR A 106 21.02 11.55 10.96
CA THR A 106 21.91 11.19 9.86
C THR A 106 22.74 12.37 9.36
N GLY A 107 22.75 13.50 10.07
CA GLY A 107 23.59 14.67 9.74
C GLY A 107 23.23 15.34 8.42
N ASN A 108 22.02 15.10 7.89
CA ASN A 108 21.54 15.60 6.61
C ASN A 108 22.49 15.29 5.42
N HIS A 109 23.24 14.17 5.50
CA HIS A 109 24.20 13.77 4.47
C HIS A 109 23.55 13.56 3.10
N ARG A 110 22.29 13.15 3.07
CA ARG A 110 21.49 12.99 1.84
C ARG A 110 20.05 13.37 2.14
N ARG A 111 19.44 14.14 1.24
CA ARG A 111 18.02 14.49 1.33
C ARG A 111 17.17 13.30 0.88
N ILE A 112 16.38 12.77 1.80
CA ILE A 112 15.46 11.64 1.60
C ILE A 112 14.03 12.16 1.60
N GLN A 113 13.27 11.88 0.55
CA GLN A 113 11.86 12.30 0.47
C GLN A 113 10.95 11.18 0.98
N GLY A 114 10.02 11.51 1.89
CA GLY A 114 9.00 10.57 2.34
C GLY A 114 7.79 10.62 1.42
N PHE A 115 7.29 9.45 0.99
CA PHE A 115 6.08 9.31 0.21
C PHE A 115 5.14 8.28 0.84
N VAL A 116 3.84 8.47 0.61
CA VAL A 116 2.79 7.53 1.00
C VAL A 116 2.24 6.85 -0.24
N ILE A 117 2.22 5.52 -0.22
CA ILE A 117 1.72 4.68 -1.31
C ILE A 117 0.27 4.29 -0.96
N PRO A 118 -0.73 4.62 -1.80
CA PRO A 118 -2.14 4.35 -1.53
C PRO A 118 -2.46 2.86 -1.74
N SER A 119 -2.01 2.02 -0.80
CA SER A 119 -2.14 0.57 -0.85
C SER A 119 -2.42 0.00 0.53
N LEU A 120 -3.26 -1.03 0.58
CA LEU A 120 -3.53 -1.80 1.81
C LEU A 120 -2.42 -2.78 2.17
N SER A 121 -1.43 -2.94 1.29
CA SER A 121 -0.27 -3.79 1.54
C SER A 121 0.51 -3.32 2.76
N MET A 122 1.16 -4.25 3.45
CA MET A 122 2.01 -3.97 4.61
C MET A 122 3.47 -3.97 4.16
N ASN A 123 3.95 -2.83 3.65
CA ASN A 123 5.32 -2.74 3.15
C ASN A 123 5.89 -1.32 3.21
N ALA A 124 7.21 -1.24 3.18
CA ALA A 124 7.96 -0.01 2.99
C ALA A 124 9.07 -0.29 1.99
N LEU A 125 9.51 0.74 1.26
CA LEU A 125 10.59 0.60 0.29
C LEU A 125 11.45 1.84 0.25
N ALA A 126 12.72 1.65 -0.08
CA ALA A 126 13.67 2.71 -0.35
C ALA A 126 14.11 2.67 -1.82
N VAL A 127 14.19 3.85 -2.45
CA VAL A 127 14.73 4.02 -3.81
C VAL A 127 15.75 5.15 -3.87
N ALA A 128 16.76 4.95 -4.71
CA ALA A 128 17.80 5.94 -5.00
C ALA A 128 18.24 5.84 -6.46
N ASP A 129 18.61 6.98 -7.05
CA ASP A 129 19.11 7.04 -8.43
C ASP A 129 20.47 7.74 -8.54
N LEU A 130 21.07 7.68 -9.74
CA LEU A 130 22.36 8.32 -10.04
C LEU A 130 22.26 9.85 -10.12
N LYS A 131 21.07 10.41 -10.29
CA LYS A 131 20.81 11.85 -10.26
C LYS A 131 20.85 12.42 -8.83
N GLY A 132 20.91 11.55 -7.82
CA GLY A 132 21.02 11.93 -6.42
C GLY A 132 19.67 11.97 -5.70
N ASN A 133 18.56 11.66 -6.37
CA ASN A 133 17.27 11.53 -5.71
C ASN A 133 17.30 10.32 -4.78
N ALA A 134 16.63 10.45 -3.64
CA ALA A 134 16.39 9.36 -2.72
C ALA A 134 15.01 9.53 -2.08
N ALA A 135 14.29 8.43 -1.96
CA ALA A 135 12.93 8.44 -1.45
C ALA A 135 12.61 7.16 -0.66
N ILE A 136 11.82 7.32 0.40
CA ILE A 136 11.23 6.22 1.16
C ILE A 136 9.73 6.26 0.91
N GLY A 137 9.20 5.18 0.35
CA GLY A 137 7.76 4.98 0.14
C GLY A 137 7.20 4.06 1.22
N ILE A 138 6.16 4.49 1.91
CA ILE A 138 5.49 3.68 2.93
C ILE A 138 4.04 3.48 2.52
N THR A 139 3.57 2.24 2.57
CA THR A 139 2.19 1.95 2.21
C THR A 139 1.23 2.42 3.30
N GLU A 140 0.07 2.89 2.88
CA GLU A 140 -0.99 3.33 3.79
C GLU A 140 -1.42 2.21 4.76
N GLY A 141 -1.41 0.95 4.30
CA GLY A 141 -1.63 -0.22 5.14
C GLY A 141 -0.63 -0.33 6.29
N LEU A 142 0.65 -0.04 6.04
CA LEU A 142 1.71 -0.07 7.05
C LEU A 142 1.60 1.13 8.00
N LEU A 143 1.45 2.33 7.44
CA LEU A 143 1.27 3.58 8.21
C LEU A 143 0.11 3.49 9.21
N SER A 144 -1.01 2.86 8.83
CA SER A 144 -2.19 2.79 9.69
C SER A 144 -2.07 1.80 10.85
N ARG A 145 -1.12 0.86 10.79
CA ARG A 145 -0.97 -0.23 11.78
C ARG A 145 0.25 -0.09 12.67
N LEU A 146 1.28 0.62 12.22
CA LEU A 146 2.46 0.87 13.04
C LEU A 146 2.24 2.01 14.02
N THR A 147 2.78 1.83 15.22
CA THR A 147 2.99 2.95 16.14
C THR A 147 4.14 3.83 15.74
N ARG A 148 4.21 5.02 16.34
CA ARG A 148 5.35 5.93 16.17
C ARG A 148 6.71 5.24 16.37
N PRO A 149 7.00 4.48 17.46
CA PRO A 149 8.31 3.85 17.63
C PRO A 149 8.59 2.75 16.60
N GLN A 150 7.55 2.01 16.19
CA GLN A 150 7.66 0.98 15.16
C GLN A 150 7.96 1.61 13.78
N LEU A 151 7.21 2.64 13.41
CA LEU A 151 7.41 3.39 12.18
C LEU A 151 8.80 4.04 12.13
N GLU A 152 9.28 4.58 13.26
CA GLU A 152 10.63 5.13 13.38
C GLU A 152 11.70 4.07 13.10
N THR A 153 11.55 2.84 13.60
CA THR A 153 12.50 1.75 13.29
C THR A 153 12.49 1.36 11.82
N VAL A 154 11.32 1.36 11.16
CA VAL A 154 11.20 1.06 9.73
C VAL A 154 11.85 2.17 8.90
N VAL A 155 11.54 3.44 9.18
CA VAL A 155 12.13 4.57 8.46
C VAL A 155 13.66 4.60 8.65
N ALA A 156 14.15 4.31 9.86
CA ALA A 156 15.58 4.23 10.13
C ALA A 156 16.27 3.08 9.37
N HIS A 157 15.60 1.93 9.25
CA HIS A 157 16.06 0.80 8.45
C HIS A 157 16.17 1.18 6.97
N GLU A 158 15.09 1.71 6.39
CA GLU A 158 15.06 2.14 4.98
C GLU A 158 16.04 3.29 4.69
N ALA A 159 16.21 4.23 5.63
CA ALA A 159 17.18 5.29 5.51
C ALA A 159 18.62 4.75 5.50
N HIS A 160 18.91 3.68 6.25
CA HIS A 160 20.23 3.07 6.22
C HIS A 160 20.56 2.53 4.83
N HIS A 161 19.62 1.86 4.14
CA HIS A 161 19.84 1.37 2.76
C HIS A 161 20.20 2.49 1.79
N ILE A 162 19.62 3.68 1.96
CA ILE A 162 19.93 4.86 1.15
C ILE A 162 21.33 5.40 1.48
N LEU A 163 21.68 5.49 2.76
CA LEU A 163 22.95 6.06 3.24
C LEU A 163 24.13 5.12 3.01
N SER A 164 23.93 3.80 3.13
CA SER A 164 24.93 2.79 2.79
C SER A 164 25.18 2.75 1.28
N GLY A 165 24.22 3.20 0.47
CA GLY A 165 24.23 3.15 -0.99
C GLY A 165 23.78 1.80 -1.56
N ASP A 166 23.36 0.86 -0.71
CA ASP A 166 22.84 -0.44 -1.14
C ASP A 166 21.56 -0.27 -1.96
N CYS A 167 20.73 0.70 -1.59
CA CYS A 167 19.49 1.07 -2.29
C CYS A 167 19.73 1.51 -3.75
N LEU A 168 20.86 2.17 -4.05
CA LEU A 168 21.17 2.59 -5.42
C LEU A 168 21.41 1.37 -6.32
N GLU A 169 22.19 0.41 -5.84
CA GLU A 169 22.47 -0.82 -6.59
C GLU A 169 21.18 -1.62 -6.85
N THR A 170 20.35 -1.78 -5.83
CA THR A 170 19.09 -2.53 -5.95
C THR A 170 18.07 -1.80 -6.83
N THR A 171 17.99 -0.47 -6.76
CA THR A 171 17.13 0.34 -7.63
C THR A 171 17.57 0.24 -9.09
N VAL A 172 18.87 0.33 -9.37
CA VAL A 172 19.39 0.19 -10.74
C VAL A 172 19.15 -1.22 -11.28
N ALA A 173 19.39 -2.26 -10.48
CA ALA A 173 19.10 -3.64 -10.87
C ALA A 173 17.60 -3.87 -11.12
N ALA A 174 16.73 -3.41 -10.22
CA ALA A 174 15.28 -3.50 -10.35
C ALA A 174 14.79 -2.76 -11.61
N SER A 175 15.33 -1.58 -11.89
CA SER A 175 14.94 -0.81 -13.07
C SER A 175 15.41 -1.45 -14.37
N LEU A 176 16.65 -1.95 -14.42
CA LEU A 176 17.24 -2.60 -15.59
C LEU A 176 16.53 -3.89 -16.00
N PHE A 177 16.16 -4.70 -15.00
CA PHE A 177 15.74 -6.07 -15.23
C PHE A 177 14.28 -6.35 -14.82
N GLY A 178 13.72 -5.55 -13.92
CA GLY A 178 12.35 -5.69 -13.40
C GLY A 178 11.28 -4.93 -14.20
N THR A 179 11.59 -3.74 -14.74
CA THR A 179 10.61 -2.94 -15.54
C THR A 179 10.13 -3.69 -16.79
N ALA A 180 10.99 -4.51 -17.38
CA ALA A 180 10.68 -5.38 -18.51
C ALA A 180 9.58 -6.41 -18.18
N ALA A 181 9.54 -6.92 -16.94
CA ALA A 181 8.55 -7.89 -16.48
C ALA A 181 7.13 -7.30 -16.39
N SER A 182 7.04 -6.05 -15.91
CA SER A 182 5.75 -5.34 -15.86
C SER A 182 5.18 -5.04 -17.25
N THR A 183 6.06 -4.79 -18.22
CA THR A 183 5.71 -4.57 -19.63
C THR A 183 5.26 -5.87 -20.29
N LEU A 184 5.95 -6.98 -19.98
CA LEU A 184 5.58 -8.33 -20.40
C LEU A 184 4.18 -8.75 -19.96
N GLU A 185 3.84 -8.53 -18.69
CA GLU A 185 2.55 -8.93 -18.14
C GLU A 185 1.39 -8.16 -18.81
N LYS A 186 1.61 -6.87 -19.12
CA LYS A 186 0.68 -6.05 -19.91
C LYS A 186 0.58 -6.53 -21.35
N LEU A 187 1.68 -6.93 -21.98
CA LEU A 187 1.68 -7.44 -23.36
C LEU A 187 1.00 -8.82 -23.46
N ARG A 188 1.23 -9.69 -22.46
CA ARG A 188 0.63 -11.01 -22.32
C ARG A 188 -0.88 -10.95 -22.16
N SER A 189 -1.37 -10.05 -21.29
CA SER A 189 -2.82 -9.87 -21.07
C SER A 189 -3.54 -9.29 -22.29
N THR A 190 -2.85 -8.49 -23.11
CA THR A 190 -3.42 -7.88 -24.32
C THR A 190 -3.48 -8.84 -25.51
N THR A 191 -2.59 -9.84 -25.59
CA THR A 191 -2.38 -10.61 -26.84
C THR A 191 -2.93 -12.04 -26.85
N GLN A 192 -3.78 -12.43 -25.88
CA GLN A 192 -4.48 -13.73 -25.85
C GLN A 192 -3.56 -14.94 -26.18
N GLY A 193 -2.31 -14.92 -25.71
CA GLY A 193 -1.38 -16.04 -25.85
C GLY A 193 -0.77 -16.27 -27.24
N ARG A 194 -0.97 -15.39 -28.22
CA ARG A 194 -0.38 -15.53 -29.57
C ARG A 194 1.06 -15.02 -29.72
N SER A 195 1.66 -14.43 -28.67
CA SER A 195 2.92 -13.66 -28.76
C SER A 195 4.17 -14.34 -28.19
N PHE A 196 4.12 -15.61 -27.80
CA PHE A 196 5.30 -16.28 -27.21
C PHE A 196 6.53 -16.37 -28.15
N ALA A 197 6.34 -16.13 -29.46
CA ALA A 197 7.41 -16.11 -30.46
C ALA A 197 7.94 -14.70 -30.82
N ALA A 198 7.41 -13.62 -30.21
CA ALA A 198 7.87 -12.27 -30.51
C ALA A 198 9.24 -12.00 -29.88
N PRO A 199 10.24 -11.47 -30.61
CA PRO A 199 11.56 -11.17 -30.05
C PRO A 199 11.56 -10.29 -28.80
N GLY A 200 10.63 -9.32 -28.72
CA GLY A 200 10.46 -8.47 -27.54
C GLY A 200 10.00 -9.23 -26.29
N PHE A 201 9.23 -10.31 -26.46
CA PHE A 201 8.81 -11.17 -25.35
C PHE A 201 10.00 -11.97 -24.79
N LEU A 202 10.80 -12.57 -25.66
CA LEU A 202 12.00 -13.33 -25.26
C LEU A 202 13.04 -12.45 -24.56
N LEU A 203 13.30 -11.25 -25.09
CA LEU A 203 14.20 -10.30 -24.45
C LEU A 203 13.74 -9.93 -23.04
N ALA A 204 12.46 -9.58 -22.89
CA ALA A 204 11.93 -9.19 -21.60
C ALA A 204 11.90 -10.38 -20.62
N TRP A 205 11.70 -11.61 -21.10
CA TRP A 205 11.72 -12.82 -20.26
C TRP A 205 13.14 -13.11 -19.78
N LEU A 206 14.14 -12.99 -20.66
CA LEU A 206 15.56 -13.12 -20.31
C LEU A 206 15.99 -12.06 -19.28
N LEU A 207 15.57 -10.80 -19.47
CA LEU A 207 15.82 -9.73 -18.50
C LEU A 207 15.22 -10.06 -17.13
N LEU A 208 14.00 -10.58 -17.09
CA LEU A 208 13.36 -11.03 -15.85
C LEU A 208 14.15 -12.18 -15.18
N GLN A 209 14.59 -13.20 -15.92
CA GLN A 209 15.43 -14.27 -15.37
C GLN A 209 16.74 -13.73 -14.80
N LEU A 210 17.36 -12.77 -15.50
CA LEU A 210 18.58 -12.12 -15.03
C LEU A 210 18.32 -11.30 -13.76
N SER A 211 17.14 -10.67 -13.62
CA SER A 211 16.73 -10.00 -12.38
C SER A 211 16.73 -10.94 -11.18
N TYR A 212 16.20 -12.16 -11.35
CA TYR A 212 16.17 -13.17 -10.28
C TYR A 212 17.57 -13.64 -9.91
N LEU A 213 18.43 -13.89 -10.91
CA LEU A 213 19.82 -14.26 -10.67
C LEU A 213 20.59 -13.18 -9.92
N LEU A 214 20.41 -11.91 -10.29
CA LEU A 214 21.03 -10.78 -9.61
C LEU A 214 20.53 -10.61 -8.18
N ASN A 215 19.28 -10.95 -7.91
CA ASN A 215 18.72 -10.95 -6.56
C ASN A 215 19.46 -11.92 -5.64
N LEU A 216 19.97 -13.06 -6.16
CA LEU A 216 20.79 -14.02 -5.40
C LEU A 216 22.16 -13.44 -5.01
N PHE A 217 22.66 -12.44 -5.74
CA PHE A 217 23.93 -11.77 -5.43
C PHE A 217 23.79 -10.64 -4.42
N ILE A 218 22.57 -10.28 -4.01
CA ILE A 218 22.35 -9.30 -2.96
C ILE A 218 22.66 -9.95 -1.61
N SER A 219 23.66 -9.39 -0.90
CA SER A 219 24.16 -9.98 0.34
C SER A 219 23.15 -9.84 1.49
N ARG A 220 22.83 -10.96 2.14
CA ARG A 220 22.00 -11.04 3.35
C ARG A 220 22.55 -10.26 4.55
N GLU A 221 23.86 -10.03 4.57
CA GLU A 221 24.49 -9.21 5.62
C GLU A 221 23.98 -7.76 5.61
N ARG A 222 23.46 -7.27 4.48
CA ARG A 222 22.90 -5.92 4.35
C ARG A 222 21.72 -5.71 5.28
N GLU A 223 20.80 -6.67 5.35
CA GLU A 223 19.62 -6.59 6.21
C GLU A 223 20.00 -6.58 7.70
N TYR A 224 20.98 -7.39 8.12
CA TYR A 224 21.47 -7.36 9.51
C TYR A 224 22.17 -6.05 9.86
N ARG A 225 22.92 -5.47 8.91
CA ARG A 225 23.54 -4.15 9.10
C ARG A 225 22.50 -3.03 9.16
N ALA A 226 21.47 -3.10 8.31
CA ALA A 226 20.34 -2.18 8.33
C ALA A 226 19.55 -2.27 9.64
N ASP A 227 19.29 -3.48 10.16
CA ASP A 227 18.67 -3.69 11.47
C ASP A 227 19.51 -3.08 12.60
N ALA A 228 20.81 -3.36 12.62
CA ALA A 228 21.72 -2.80 13.63
C ALA A 228 21.80 -1.27 13.54
N ALA A 229 21.81 -0.70 12.33
CA ALA A 229 21.82 0.74 12.11
C ALA A 229 20.49 1.38 12.53
N ALA A 230 19.36 0.75 12.23
CA ALA A 230 18.04 1.19 12.65
C ALA A 230 17.95 1.27 14.18
N ILE A 231 18.45 0.26 14.89
CA ILE A 231 18.52 0.25 16.36
C ILE A 231 19.48 1.32 16.88
N ARG A 232 20.60 1.56 16.20
CA ARG A 232 21.54 2.62 16.58
C ARG A 232 20.89 4.01 16.49
N MET A 233 20.00 4.21 15.52
CA MET A 233 19.24 5.45 15.33
C MET A 233 18.06 5.57 16.31
N SER A 234 17.21 4.55 16.41
CA SER A 234 15.94 4.59 17.17
C SER A 234 16.07 4.15 18.64
N ARG A 235 17.16 3.46 18.99
CA ARG A 235 17.39 2.86 20.31
C ARG A 235 16.32 1.85 20.76
N ASN A 236 15.54 1.31 19.83
CA ASN A 236 14.42 0.44 20.17
C ASN A 236 14.42 -0.88 19.36
N PRO A 237 15.17 -1.91 19.81
CA PRO A 237 15.19 -3.22 19.14
C PRO A 237 13.85 -3.96 19.21
N ILE A 238 13.05 -3.73 20.26
CA ILE A 238 11.77 -4.41 20.44
C ILE A 238 10.75 -3.91 19.41
N ALA A 239 10.68 -2.61 19.15
CA ALA A 239 9.76 -2.05 18.17
C ALA A 239 10.03 -2.58 16.75
N LEU A 240 11.29 -2.78 16.37
CA LEU A 240 11.62 -3.39 15.08
C LEU A 240 11.22 -4.88 15.05
N ALA A 241 11.46 -5.62 16.14
CA ALA A 241 11.06 -7.02 16.24
C ALA A 241 9.53 -7.19 16.15
N GLU A 242 8.76 -6.35 16.85
CA GLU A 242 7.30 -6.30 16.76
C GLU A 242 6.84 -6.00 15.33
N THR A 243 7.53 -5.08 14.65
CA THR A 243 7.19 -4.72 13.26
C THR A 243 7.43 -5.89 12.31
N LEU A 244 8.59 -6.54 12.37
CA LEU A 244 8.89 -7.71 11.53
C LEU A 244 7.93 -8.87 11.83
N HIS A 245 7.53 -9.03 13.09
CA HIS A 245 6.55 -10.02 13.50
C HIS A 245 5.14 -9.71 12.96
N LEU A 246 4.74 -8.43 12.95
CA LEU A 246 3.48 -8.02 12.33
C LEU A 246 3.51 -8.25 10.81
N LEU A 247 4.61 -7.91 10.15
CA LEU A 247 4.82 -8.10 8.71
C LEU A 247 4.82 -9.58 8.32
N SER A 248 5.28 -10.47 9.21
CA SER A 248 5.32 -11.90 8.91
C SER A 248 3.93 -12.49 8.70
N ARG A 249 2.93 -11.99 9.44
CA ARG A 249 1.53 -12.47 9.46
C ARG A 249 0.57 -11.64 8.59
N SER A 250 1.05 -10.58 7.94
CA SER A 250 0.22 -9.64 7.19
C SER A 250 0.31 -9.82 5.67
N TRP A 251 -0.67 -9.31 4.93
CA TRP A 251 -0.59 -9.27 3.47
C TRP A 251 0.42 -8.22 2.99
N ARG A 252 1.45 -8.65 2.26
CA ARG A 252 2.62 -7.84 1.88
C ARG A 252 2.53 -7.15 0.52
N GLY A 253 1.39 -7.28 -0.17
CA GLY A 253 1.15 -6.60 -1.45
C GLY A 253 1.43 -7.42 -2.71
N ALA A 254 1.32 -8.75 -2.65
CA ALA A 254 1.44 -9.63 -3.82
C ALA A 254 0.58 -9.12 -4.99
N GLY A 255 1.22 -8.87 -6.14
CA GLY A 255 0.56 -8.39 -7.37
C GLY A 255 0.26 -6.88 -7.42
N PHE A 256 0.40 -6.14 -6.31
CA PHE A 256 0.28 -4.67 -6.30
C PHE A 256 1.61 -3.99 -6.62
N ILE A 257 2.69 -4.50 -6.01
CA ILE A 257 4.06 -4.10 -6.34
C ILE A 257 4.42 -4.82 -7.65
N GLY A 258 4.76 -4.06 -8.69
CA GLY A 258 5.06 -4.63 -10.01
C GLY A 258 6.17 -5.68 -9.93
N SER A 259 6.05 -6.74 -10.72
CA SER A 259 7.07 -7.79 -10.80
C SER A 259 8.45 -7.18 -11.06
N GLY A 260 9.42 -7.49 -10.19
CA GLY A 260 10.78 -6.95 -10.25
C GLY A 260 11.08 -5.75 -9.34
N PHE A 261 10.09 -5.14 -8.68
CA PHE A 261 10.33 -4.12 -7.63
C PHE A 261 10.37 -4.71 -6.21
N GLU A 262 10.22 -6.03 -6.10
CA GLU A 262 10.16 -6.78 -4.85
C GLU A 262 11.42 -6.60 -4.00
N MET A 263 12.59 -6.51 -4.65
CA MET A 263 13.90 -6.32 -3.99
C MET A 263 14.08 -4.95 -3.32
N LEU A 264 13.18 -4.00 -3.55
CA LEU A 264 13.21 -2.67 -2.94
C LEU A 264 12.47 -2.63 -1.61
N CYS A 265 11.68 -3.66 -1.32
CA CYS A 265 10.78 -3.71 -0.19
C CYS A 265 11.46 -4.27 1.06
N ILE A 266 11.06 -3.81 2.25
CA ILE A 266 11.53 -4.35 3.52
C ILE A 266 11.21 -5.85 3.65
N VAL A 267 10.10 -6.28 3.06
CA VAL A 267 9.69 -7.69 2.99
C VAL A 267 9.23 -8.05 1.58
N ASN A 268 9.54 -9.28 1.16
CA ASN A 268 9.08 -9.82 -0.11
C ASN A 268 7.53 -9.74 -0.22
N PRO A 269 6.96 -9.04 -1.22
CA PRO A 269 5.52 -8.92 -1.40
C PRO A 269 4.85 -10.22 -1.83
N MET A 270 5.53 -11.10 -2.56
CA MET A 270 5.04 -12.42 -2.94
C MET A 270 5.48 -13.43 -1.88
N ALA A 271 4.74 -13.47 -0.76
CA ALA A 271 4.98 -14.44 0.30
C ALA A 271 5.03 -15.86 -0.28
N THR A 272 6.24 -16.41 -0.43
CA THR A 272 6.47 -17.75 -0.96
C THR A 272 6.92 -18.64 0.20
N ALA A 273 6.37 -19.84 0.32
CA ALA A 273 6.70 -20.79 1.40
C ALA A 273 8.21 -21.12 1.51
N LEU A 274 8.99 -20.81 0.48
CA LEU A 274 10.45 -20.96 0.44
C LEU A 274 11.19 -19.91 1.31
N ASP A 275 10.63 -18.71 1.51
CA ASP A 275 11.29 -17.62 2.26
C ASP A 275 11.31 -17.85 3.79
N GLU A 276 10.49 -18.77 4.29
CA GLU A 276 10.43 -19.16 5.71
C GLU A 276 11.12 -20.51 5.96
N SER A 277 11.60 -21.19 4.91
CA SER A 277 12.26 -22.49 5.03
C SER A 277 13.75 -22.36 5.37
N GLU A 278 14.23 -23.21 6.29
CA GLU A 278 15.63 -23.24 6.73
C GLU A 278 16.40 -24.36 6.01
N GLY A 279 17.59 -24.09 5.48
CA GLY A 279 18.48 -25.07 4.85
C GLY A 279 19.31 -24.49 3.70
N PHE A 280 20.42 -25.14 3.31
CA PHE A 280 21.38 -24.60 2.33
C PHE A 280 20.75 -24.16 0.99
N TRP A 281 19.79 -24.90 0.46
CA TRP A 281 19.13 -24.59 -0.82
C TRP A 281 18.04 -23.51 -0.69
N ALA A 282 17.31 -23.47 0.42
CA ALA A 282 16.38 -22.39 0.74
C ALA A 282 17.14 -21.08 1.07
N ASP A 283 18.29 -21.23 1.71
CA ASP A 283 19.24 -20.16 1.99
C ASP A 283 19.95 -19.65 0.72
N LEU A 284 19.91 -20.40 -0.39
CA LEU A 284 20.47 -19.95 -1.66
C LEU A 284 19.45 -19.20 -2.51
N LEU A 285 18.15 -19.54 -2.40
CA LEU A 285 17.08 -19.02 -3.27
C LEU A 285 16.21 -17.92 -2.64
N SER A 286 16.26 -17.73 -1.32
CA SER A 286 15.48 -16.68 -0.65
C SER A 286 16.20 -15.32 -0.72
N THR A 287 15.45 -14.31 -1.18
CA THR A 287 15.91 -12.94 -1.49
C THR A 287 16.10 -12.08 -0.25
N HIS A 288 15.51 -12.46 0.88
CA HIS A 288 15.73 -11.87 2.20
C HIS A 288 16.13 -12.97 3.19
N PRO A 289 16.98 -12.69 4.19
CA PRO A 289 17.19 -13.64 5.27
C PRO A 289 15.85 -13.90 5.99
N PRO A 290 15.62 -15.13 6.47
CA PRO A 290 14.34 -15.49 7.07
C PRO A 290 14.04 -14.58 8.25
N LEU A 291 12.83 -14.00 8.27
CA LEU A 291 12.40 -13.01 9.27
C LEU A 291 12.60 -13.49 10.70
N LYS A 292 12.39 -14.79 10.94
CA LYS A 292 12.60 -15.44 12.24
C LYS A 292 14.03 -15.26 12.79
N LYS A 293 15.06 -15.33 11.94
CA LYS A 293 16.46 -15.10 12.35
C LYS A 293 16.68 -13.64 12.75
N ARG A 294 16.17 -12.68 11.95
CA ARG A 294 16.23 -11.25 12.28
C ARG A 294 15.55 -10.94 13.61
N ILE A 295 14.30 -11.42 13.77
CA ILE A 295 13.54 -11.26 15.02
C ILE A 295 14.32 -11.83 16.21
N THR A 296 14.92 -13.02 16.07
CA THR A 296 15.72 -13.65 17.14
C THR A 296 16.91 -12.77 17.56
N VAL A 297 17.65 -12.20 16.60
CA VAL A 297 18.78 -11.30 16.89
C VAL A 297 18.31 -10.03 17.62
N LEU A 298 17.21 -9.42 17.17
CA LEU A 298 16.64 -8.22 17.78
C LEU A 298 16.16 -8.48 19.22
N LEU A 299 15.48 -9.61 19.42
CA LEU A 299 15.02 -10.06 20.73
C LEU A 299 16.18 -10.35 21.68
N ALA A 300 17.28 -10.95 21.17
CA ALA A 300 18.48 -11.18 21.94
C ALA A 300 19.15 -9.86 22.39
N MET A 301 19.16 -8.82 21.55
CA MET A 301 19.64 -7.47 21.93
C MET A 301 18.78 -6.86 23.05
N ALA A 302 17.48 -7.13 23.05
CA ALA A 302 16.53 -6.65 24.05
C ALA A 302 16.46 -7.53 25.32
N ARG A 303 17.03 -8.74 25.29
CA ARG A 303 16.86 -9.79 26.32
C ARG A 303 15.39 -10.19 26.53
N VAL A 304 14.61 -10.23 25.45
CA VAL A 304 13.18 -10.59 25.45
C VAL A 304 12.99 -11.93 24.73
N SER A 305 12.04 -12.76 25.15
CA SER A 305 11.72 -14.02 24.45
C SER A 305 10.66 -13.81 23.36
N ILE A 306 10.59 -14.75 22.40
CA ILE A 306 9.54 -14.72 21.37
C ILE A 306 8.13 -14.87 21.97
N THR A 307 7.99 -15.65 23.05
CA THR A 307 6.72 -15.83 23.76
C THR A 307 6.22 -14.55 24.39
N GLU A 308 7.13 -13.71 24.92
CA GLU A 308 6.78 -12.41 25.46
C GLU A 308 6.39 -11.43 24.34
N LEU A 309 7.01 -11.54 23.15
CA LEU A 309 6.62 -10.78 21.97
C LEU A 309 5.20 -11.11 21.51
N ASP A 310 4.86 -12.40 21.40
CA ASP A 310 3.51 -12.87 21.07
C ASP A 310 2.49 -12.35 22.10
N ALA A 311 2.79 -12.47 23.40
CA ALA A 311 1.91 -11.97 24.46
C ALA A 311 1.67 -10.46 24.38
N ARG A 312 2.69 -9.67 24.01
CA ARG A 312 2.55 -8.21 23.78
C ARG A 312 1.70 -7.92 22.54
N ALA A 313 1.85 -8.68 21.47
CA ALA A 313 1.04 -8.54 20.27
C ALA A 313 -0.44 -8.85 20.56
N ASP A 314 -0.71 -9.92 21.31
CA ASP A 314 -2.06 -10.33 21.71
C ASP A 314 -2.70 -9.31 22.66
N ALA A 315 -1.95 -8.85 23.68
CA ALA A 315 -2.43 -7.80 24.58
C ALA A 315 -2.80 -6.51 23.83
N ARG A 316 -2.05 -6.17 22.78
CA ARG A 316 -2.30 -5.00 21.94
C ARG A 316 -3.52 -5.18 21.03
N ALA A 317 -3.69 -6.36 20.43
CA ALA A 317 -4.88 -6.71 19.66
C ALA A 317 -6.13 -6.63 20.54
N ASN A 318 -6.04 -7.17 21.76
CA ASN A 318 -7.12 -7.13 22.76
C ASN A 318 -7.40 -5.72 23.27
N ALA A 319 -6.37 -4.89 23.53
CA ALA A 319 -6.55 -3.50 23.94
C ALA A 319 -7.21 -2.63 22.85
N SER A 320 -7.00 -2.96 21.57
CA SER A 320 -7.72 -2.34 20.46
C SER A 320 -9.19 -2.78 20.38
N ALA A 321 -9.52 -3.99 20.84
CA ALA A 321 -10.88 -4.52 20.91
C ALA A 321 -11.66 -4.02 22.15
N LEU A 322 -10.97 -3.70 23.25
CA LEU A 322 -11.55 -3.29 24.54
C LEU A 322 -11.89 -1.79 24.69
N LYS A 323 -11.76 -0.97 23.65
CA LYS A 323 -12.11 0.46 23.69
C LYS A 323 -13.62 0.73 23.53
N THR A 324 -14.49 -0.08 24.15
CA THR A 324 -15.96 -0.01 24.03
C THR A 324 -16.70 0.44 25.30
N ASP A 325 -16.00 0.80 26.37
CA ASP A 325 -16.64 1.18 27.65
C ASP A 325 -17.00 2.68 27.72
N GLU A 326 -17.56 3.24 26.65
CA GLU A 326 -18.27 4.53 26.76
C GLU A 326 -19.67 4.29 27.35
N PRO A 327 -20.15 5.16 28.27
CA PRO A 327 -21.49 5.02 28.83
C PRO A 327 -22.52 5.05 27.69
N GLY A 328 -23.32 3.99 27.60
CA GLY A 328 -24.38 3.86 26.62
C GLY A 328 -25.57 4.78 26.91
N TYR A 329 -26.01 5.53 25.90
CA TYR A 329 -27.18 6.38 25.92
C TYR A 329 -28.25 5.81 25.01
N TYR A 330 -29.50 5.76 25.44
CA TYR A 330 -30.62 5.45 24.56
C TYR A 330 -31.30 6.74 24.14
N ALA A 331 -31.70 6.85 22.87
CA ALA A 331 -32.39 8.00 22.33
C ALA A 331 -33.71 7.58 21.66
N MET A 332 -34.77 8.36 21.86
CA MET A 332 -36.08 8.08 21.30
C MET A 332 -36.21 8.66 19.88
N ASN A 333 -36.50 7.82 18.90
CA ASN A 333 -36.62 8.22 17.50
C ASN A 333 -37.95 8.96 17.22
N PRO A 334 -38.13 9.55 16.01
CA PRO A 334 -39.38 10.21 15.63
C PRO A 334 -40.62 9.31 15.63
N GLN A 335 -40.44 7.99 15.49
CA GLN A 335 -41.47 6.96 15.57
C GLN A 335 -41.78 6.52 17.02
N GLN A 336 -41.26 7.25 18.03
CA GLN A 336 -41.47 7.00 19.46
C GLN A 336 -40.91 5.66 19.97
N GLN A 337 -39.88 5.13 19.32
CA GLN A 337 -39.17 3.92 19.74
C GLN A 337 -37.81 4.27 20.33
N TRP A 338 -37.48 3.66 21.46
CA TRP A 338 -36.15 3.76 22.07
C TRP A 338 -35.12 2.98 21.24
N GLN A 339 -34.03 3.64 20.87
CA GLN A 339 -32.89 3.03 20.20
C GLN A 339 -31.63 3.23 21.04
N GLY A 340 -30.70 2.27 20.99
CA GLY A 340 -29.44 2.29 21.73
C GLY A 340 -29.03 0.89 22.19
N PRO A 341 -27.98 0.77 23.03
CA PRO A 341 -27.19 1.87 23.58
C PRO A 341 -26.29 2.54 22.52
N PHE A 342 -26.16 3.86 22.60
CA PHE A 342 -25.31 4.69 21.76
C PHE A 342 -24.20 5.32 22.58
N THR A 343 -22.99 5.36 22.06
CA THR A 343 -21.92 6.22 22.57
C THR A 343 -22.24 7.71 22.33
N LEU A 344 -21.53 8.63 23.02
CA LEU A 344 -21.72 10.08 22.76
C LEU A 344 -21.48 10.42 21.29
N SER A 345 -20.49 9.77 20.69
CA SER A 345 -20.16 9.95 19.29
C SER A 345 -21.29 9.48 18.37
N GLU A 346 -21.86 8.29 18.60
CA GLU A 346 -22.94 7.70 17.78
C GLU A 346 -24.21 8.52 17.88
N LEU A 347 -24.54 8.94 19.10
CA LEU A 347 -25.65 9.82 19.37
C LEU A 347 -25.51 11.10 18.53
N GLY A 348 -24.31 11.69 18.51
CA GLY A 348 -24.00 12.84 17.65
C GLY A 348 -23.94 12.60 16.15
N ALA A 349 -24.01 11.35 15.69
CA ALA A 349 -24.14 11.01 14.27
C ALA A 349 -25.60 10.79 13.83
N LEU A 350 -26.54 10.65 14.77
CA LEU A 350 -27.94 10.39 14.45
C LEU A 350 -28.55 11.59 13.70
N PRO A 351 -29.08 11.40 12.47
CA PRO A 351 -29.59 12.49 11.65
C PRO A 351 -30.88 13.09 12.22
N TRP A 352 -31.62 12.30 13.00
CA TRP A 352 -32.85 12.70 13.68
C TRP A 352 -32.61 13.19 15.12
N LEU A 353 -31.38 13.14 15.64
CA LEU A 353 -31.09 13.66 16.98
C LEU A 353 -31.21 15.18 16.97
N SER A 354 -32.12 15.67 17.82
CA SER A 354 -32.38 17.08 18.04
C SER A 354 -32.16 17.43 19.52
N PRO A 355 -31.99 18.73 19.86
CA PRO A 355 -31.97 19.18 21.25
C PRO A 355 -33.18 18.66 22.06
N LEU A 356 -34.33 18.49 21.40
CA LEU A 356 -35.57 18.02 21.99
C LEU A 356 -35.69 16.49 22.04
N THR A 357 -34.73 15.71 21.55
CA THR A 357 -34.82 14.24 21.62
C THR A 357 -34.76 13.78 23.08
N TRP A 358 -35.59 12.79 23.45
CA TRP A 358 -35.53 12.18 24.78
C TRP A 358 -34.38 11.18 24.85
N ILE A 359 -33.59 11.25 25.93
CA ILE A 359 -32.39 10.43 26.15
C ILE A 359 -32.41 9.86 27.56
N THR A 360 -31.91 8.63 27.70
CA THR A 360 -31.65 7.99 28.99
C THR A 360 -30.25 7.37 29.02
N GLY A 361 -29.54 7.45 30.13
CA GLY A 361 -28.22 6.82 30.32
C GLY A 361 -28.32 5.40 30.87
N ASN A 362 -27.30 4.57 30.62
CA ASN A 362 -27.26 3.14 30.98
C ASN A 362 -27.55 2.84 32.47
N ASN A 363 -27.30 3.81 33.37
CA ASN A 363 -27.44 3.67 34.82
C ASN A 363 -28.49 4.60 35.47
N SER A 364 -29.28 5.34 34.68
CA SER A 364 -30.23 6.33 35.20
C SER A 364 -31.64 6.07 34.71
N GLN A 365 -32.61 5.90 35.63
CA GLN A 365 -34.04 5.91 35.29
C GLN A 365 -34.57 7.30 34.87
N ASN A 366 -33.72 8.32 34.89
CA ASN A 366 -34.08 9.68 34.49
C ASN A 366 -34.02 9.83 32.97
N THR A 367 -35.19 9.95 32.36
CA THR A 367 -35.35 10.36 30.96
C THR A 367 -35.33 11.88 30.89
N GLU A 368 -34.33 12.43 30.19
CA GLU A 368 -34.18 13.87 30.02
C GLU A 368 -34.11 14.26 28.53
N ARG A 369 -34.26 15.55 28.24
CA ARG A 369 -34.08 16.07 26.87
C ARG A 369 -32.59 16.19 26.58
N ALA A 370 -32.19 15.90 25.34
CA ALA A 370 -30.81 15.86 24.91
C ALA A 370 -30.00 17.11 25.26
N TRP A 371 -30.60 18.30 25.16
CA TRP A 371 -29.94 19.57 25.48
C TRP A 371 -29.56 19.74 26.96
N LYS A 372 -30.22 19.02 27.88
CA LYS A 372 -29.95 19.13 29.32
C LYS A 372 -28.68 18.39 29.73
N LEU A 373 -28.23 17.43 28.94
CA LEU A 373 -27.02 16.66 29.20
C LEU A 373 -25.82 17.42 28.62
N PRO A 374 -24.90 17.97 29.44
CA PRO A 374 -23.76 18.76 28.97
C PRO A 374 -22.96 18.11 27.83
N PRO A 375 -22.57 16.82 27.90
CA PRO A 375 -21.76 16.22 26.83
C PRO A 375 -22.53 16.03 25.51
N ILE A 376 -23.86 16.01 25.55
CA ILE A 376 -24.72 15.91 24.36
C ILE A 376 -25.00 17.30 23.80
N ASN A 377 -25.08 18.31 24.66
CA ASN A 377 -25.25 19.69 24.24
C ASN A 377 -24.04 20.21 23.42
N ASP A 378 -22.83 19.75 23.76
CA ASP A 378 -21.59 20.05 23.02
C ASP A 378 -21.62 19.54 21.57
N ILE A 379 -22.37 18.45 21.31
CA ILE A 379 -22.57 17.92 19.97
C ILE A 379 -23.43 18.88 19.13
N PHE A 380 -24.47 19.47 19.72
CA PHE A 380 -25.34 20.41 19.02
C PHE A 380 -24.63 21.72 18.70
N SER A 381 -23.81 22.22 19.62
CA SER A 381 -22.99 23.41 19.39
C SER A 381 -21.90 23.16 18.33
N ALA A 382 -21.26 21.99 18.33
CA ALA A 382 -20.33 21.59 17.27
C ALA A 382 -21.00 21.49 15.88
N ARG A 383 -22.22 20.95 15.80
CA ARG A 383 -23.01 20.91 14.55
C ARG A 383 -23.36 22.31 14.03
N LEU A 384 -23.67 23.25 14.93
CA LEU A 384 -23.96 24.64 14.58
C LEU A 384 -22.70 25.34 14.03
N LEU A 385 -21.54 25.13 14.66
CA LEU A 385 -20.27 25.71 14.23
C LEU A 385 -19.74 25.12 12.90
N GLN A 386 -20.03 23.85 12.60
CA GLN A 386 -19.69 23.24 11.30
C GLN A 386 -20.52 23.82 10.15
N LYS A 387 -21.78 24.21 10.40
CA LYS A 387 -22.74 24.60 9.36
C LYS A 387 -22.32 25.83 8.55
N GLU A 388 -21.46 26.69 9.09
CA GLU A 388 -20.99 27.91 8.42
C GLU A 388 -19.71 27.72 7.58
N LYS A 389 -19.03 26.55 7.62
CA LYS A 389 -17.71 26.36 6.97
C LYS A 389 -17.57 25.15 6.03
N THR A 390 -18.56 24.26 5.89
CA THR A 390 -18.33 22.90 5.33
C THR A 390 -19.17 22.51 4.10
N LEU A 391 -19.88 23.45 3.46
CA LEU A 391 -20.56 23.16 2.19
C LEU A 391 -19.54 23.10 1.05
N SER A 392 -19.49 21.94 0.37
CA SER A 392 -18.70 21.75 -0.85
C SER A 392 -19.50 22.22 -2.07
N ASP A 393 -18.80 22.74 -3.08
CA ASP A 393 -19.39 23.08 -4.38
C ASP A 393 -19.81 21.85 -5.19
N LEU A 394 -19.46 20.64 -4.73
CA LEU A 394 -19.79 19.38 -5.39
C LEU A 394 -21.23 18.94 -5.08
N PRO A 395 -22.10 18.75 -6.10
CA PRO A 395 -23.42 18.18 -5.90
C PRO A 395 -23.35 16.67 -5.66
N CYS A 396 -24.33 16.11 -4.96
CA CYS A 396 -24.47 14.67 -4.80
C CYS A 396 -24.85 14.04 -6.15
N PRO A 397 -24.15 12.98 -6.61
CA PRO A 397 -24.48 12.33 -7.88
C PRO A 397 -25.87 11.67 -7.87
N ALA A 398 -26.35 11.22 -6.71
CA ALA A 398 -27.65 10.57 -6.57
C ALA A 398 -28.83 11.55 -6.42
N CYS A 399 -28.71 12.56 -5.55
CA CYS A 399 -29.83 13.47 -5.21
C CYS A 399 -29.58 14.95 -5.51
N ARG A 400 -28.43 15.30 -6.10
CA ARG A 400 -28.02 16.67 -6.50
C ARG A 400 -27.88 17.71 -5.37
N GLN A 401 -28.12 17.35 -4.12
CA GLN A 401 -27.85 18.21 -2.96
C GLN A 401 -26.35 18.48 -2.78
N SER A 402 -25.96 19.68 -2.35
CA SER A 402 -24.56 20.00 -2.01
C SER A 402 -24.00 19.03 -0.98
N LEU A 403 -22.81 18.50 -1.25
CA LEU A 403 -22.11 17.63 -0.34
C LEU A 403 -21.46 18.43 0.79
N VAL A 404 -21.24 17.78 1.93
CA VAL A 404 -20.57 18.36 3.09
C VAL A 404 -19.20 17.73 3.24
N ASP A 405 -18.14 18.55 3.36
CA ASP A 405 -16.81 18.04 3.69
C ASP A 405 -16.79 17.60 5.15
N THR A 406 -16.50 16.32 5.37
CA THR A 406 -16.51 15.66 6.67
C THR A 406 -15.26 14.81 6.82
N THR A 407 -14.81 14.58 8.05
CA THR A 407 -13.66 13.71 8.31
C THR A 407 -14.13 12.31 8.68
N TYR A 408 -13.72 11.29 7.93
CA TYR A 408 -13.93 9.87 8.20
C TYR A 408 -12.57 9.21 8.50
N HIS A 409 -12.39 8.73 9.75
CA HIS A 409 -11.10 8.20 10.26
C HIS A 409 -9.87 9.09 9.96
N GLY A 410 -10.01 10.39 10.21
CA GLY A 410 -8.94 11.38 9.95
C GLY A 410 -8.74 11.72 8.47
N THR A 411 -9.59 11.20 7.58
CA THR A 411 -9.52 11.44 6.13
C THR A 411 -10.70 12.30 5.68
N SER A 412 -10.46 13.39 4.95
CA SER A 412 -11.55 14.20 4.38
C SER A 412 -12.31 13.44 3.29
N VAL A 413 -13.63 13.38 3.44
CA VAL A 413 -14.61 12.77 2.53
C VAL A 413 -15.82 13.69 2.37
N PHE A 414 -16.49 13.62 1.22
CA PHE A 414 -17.69 14.41 0.98
C PHE A 414 -18.93 13.56 1.23
N ARG A 415 -19.73 13.89 2.25
CA ARG A 415 -20.94 13.13 2.61
C ARG A 415 -22.19 13.91 2.26
N CYS A 416 -23.20 13.23 1.72
CA CYS A 416 -24.49 13.83 1.47
C CYS A 416 -25.35 13.80 2.74
N SER A 417 -25.89 14.94 3.16
CA SER A 417 -26.80 15.01 4.31
C SER A 417 -28.18 14.41 4.04
N PHE A 418 -28.55 14.18 2.77
CA PHE A 418 -29.86 13.66 2.37
C PHE A 418 -29.85 12.14 2.16
N CYS A 419 -29.08 11.64 1.19
CA CYS A 419 -29.03 10.20 0.90
C CYS A 419 -27.98 9.44 1.73
N ALA A 420 -27.24 10.13 2.61
CA ALA A 420 -26.18 9.57 3.44
C ALA A 420 -25.00 8.90 2.70
N GLY A 421 -24.97 8.93 1.37
CA GLY A 421 -23.87 8.42 0.56
C GLY A 421 -22.60 9.28 0.66
N THR A 422 -21.48 8.66 0.31
CA THR A 422 -20.14 9.23 0.51
C THR A 422 -19.35 9.24 -0.79
N LEU A 423 -18.88 10.42 -1.19
CA LEU A 423 -17.97 10.61 -2.31
C LEU A 423 -16.53 10.69 -1.79
N VAL A 424 -15.67 9.82 -2.32
CA VAL A 424 -14.27 9.66 -1.89
C VAL A 424 -13.35 9.73 -3.10
N GLU A 425 -12.20 10.39 -2.95
CA GLU A 425 -11.12 10.36 -3.94
C GLU A 425 -10.40 9.00 -3.88
N ASN A 426 -10.14 8.37 -5.03
CA ASN A 426 -9.62 6.99 -5.09
C ASN A 426 -8.32 6.78 -4.29
N SER A 427 -7.41 7.76 -4.30
CA SER A 427 -6.15 7.73 -3.55
C SER A 427 -6.35 7.68 -2.03
N ARG A 428 -7.53 8.11 -1.52
CA ARG A 428 -7.89 8.12 -0.10
C ARG A 428 -8.63 6.86 0.34
N ILE A 429 -9.14 6.03 -0.58
CA ILE A 429 -9.89 4.83 -0.22
C ILE A 429 -9.04 3.83 0.57
N PRO A 430 -7.79 3.51 0.17
CA PRO A 430 -6.91 2.64 0.95
C PRO A 430 -6.69 3.18 2.37
N ARG A 431 -6.58 4.50 2.53
CA ARG A 431 -6.45 5.18 3.82
C ARG A 431 -7.64 4.92 4.73
N ILE A 432 -8.84 5.07 4.18
CA ILE A 432 -10.08 4.87 4.92
C ILE A 432 -10.23 3.40 5.33
N ILE A 433 -9.95 2.46 4.42
CA ILE A 433 -10.09 1.03 4.69
C ILE A 433 -9.03 0.53 5.68
N ALA A 434 -7.79 1.00 5.56
CA ALA A 434 -6.67 0.54 6.38
C ALA A 434 -6.76 0.98 7.84
N ARG A 435 -7.48 2.07 8.13
CA ARG A 435 -7.62 2.63 9.47
C ARG A 435 -8.81 1.99 10.18
N THR A 436 -8.64 1.73 11.47
CA THR A 436 -9.69 1.26 12.37
C THR A 436 -10.06 2.37 13.34
N GLY A 437 -11.34 2.67 13.44
CA GLY A 437 -11.93 3.46 14.52
C GLY A 437 -12.99 2.68 15.30
N PRO A 438 -13.51 3.24 16.40
CA PRO A 438 -14.53 2.61 17.26
C PRO A 438 -15.86 2.27 16.54
N ARG A 439 -16.04 2.76 15.31
CA ARG A 439 -17.21 2.49 14.45
C ARG A 439 -16.95 1.47 13.34
N SER A 440 -15.74 0.92 13.25
CA SER A 440 -15.42 -0.07 12.24
C SER A 440 -16.12 -1.36 12.63
N CYS A 441 -17.22 -1.66 11.95
CA CYS A 441 -17.88 -2.94 12.02
C CYS A 441 -18.73 -3.25 13.27
N THR A 442 -19.89 -2.57 13.37
CA THR A 442 -20.96 -2.98 14.30
C THR A 442 -21.62 -4.29 13.83
N ASP A 443 -22.28 -5.00 14.74
CA ASP A 443 -23.02 -6.24 14.41
C ASP A 443 -24.05 -6.03 13.30
N ARG A 444 -24.73 -4.86 13.30
CA ARG A 444 -25.66 -4.46 12.25
C ARG A 444 -24.98 -4.39 10.87
N VAL A 445 -23.86 -3.66 10.78
CA VAL A 445 -23.15 -3.47 9.51
C VAL A 445 -22.52 -4.79 9.04
N THR A 446 -22.05 -5.62 9.98
CA THR A 446 -21.51 -6.95 9.68
C THR A 446 -22.58 -7.87 9.08
N ALA A 447 -23.77 -7.89 9.67
CA ALA A 447 -24.91 -8.67 9.16
C ALA A 447 -25.32 -8.17 7.77
N LEU A 448 -25.45 -6.85 7.59
CA LEU A 448 -25.78 -6.23 6.32
C LEU A 448 -24.74 -6.58 5.23
N ALA A 449 -23.46 -6.47 5.55
CA ALA A 449 -22.36 -6.77 4.64
C ALA A 449 -22.40 -8.22 4.15
N ARG A 450 -22.66 -9.19 5.05
CA ARG A 450 -22.79 -10.62 4.67
C ARG A 450 -23.96 -10.85 3.73
N THR A 451 -25.14 -10.30 4.06
CA THR A 451 -26.33 -10.43 3.21
C THR A 451 -26.10 -9.80 1.84
N MET A 452 -25.53 -8.59 1.80
CA MET A 452 -25.25 -7.85 0.56
C MET A 452 -24.27 -8.59 -0.34
N VAL A 453 -23.16 -9.13 0.22
CA VAL A 453 -22.15 -9.88 -0.56
C VAL A 453 -22.74 -11.15 -1.16
N ASN A 454 -23.50 -11.93 -0.38
CA ASN A 454 -24.13 -13.15 -0.86
C ASN A 454 -25.17 -12.84 -1.96
N GLN A 455 -25.96 -11.78 -1.79
CA GLN A 455 -26.91 -11.34 -2.81
C GLN A 455 -26.21 -10.85 -4.09
N ASN A 456 -25.13 -10.09 -3.96
CA ASN A 456 -24.35 -9.60 -5.10
C ASN A 456 -23.64 -10.74 -5.84
N GLN A 457 -23.19 -11.78 -5.15
CA GLN A 457 -22.66 -12.99 -5.77
C GLN A 457 -23.71 -13.71 -6.61
N LEU A 458 -24.92 -13.91 -6.07
CA LEU A 458 -26.05 -14.50 -6.81
C LEU A 458 -26.43 -13.66 -8.03
N ASN A 459 -26.49 -12.34 -7.86
CA ASN A 459 -26.76 -11.42 -8.97
C ASN A 459 -25.64 -11.49 -10.02
N HIS A 460 -24.38 -11.59 -9.61
CA HIS A 460 -23.24 -11.69 -10.53
C HIS A 460 -23.22 -13.03 -11.30
N THR A 461 -23.53 -14.16 -10.65
CA THR A 461 -23.65 -15.46 -11.33
C THR A 461 -24.85 -15.47 -12.29
N GLN A 462 -25.99 -14.92 -11.88
CA GLN A 462 -27.16 -14.77 -12.75
C GLN A 462 -26.90 -13.83 -13.94
N ARG A 463 -26.19 -12.72 -13.74
CA ARG A 463 -25.75 -11.80 -14.82
C ARG A 463 -24.80 -12.49 -15.81
N LYS A 464 -23.93 -13.41 -15.35
CA LYS A 464 -23.09 -14.22 -16.26
C LYS A 464 -23.90 -15.24 -17.08
N LEU A 465 -24.97 -15.78 -16.50
CA LEU A 465 -25.86 -16.74 -17.17
C LEU A 465 -26.84 -16.08 -18.13
N SER A 466 -27.26 -14.84 -17.85
CA SER A 466 -28.18 -14.06 -18.69
C SER A 466 -27.40 -13.18 -19.68
N ARG A 467 -27.46 -13.48 -20.98
CA ARG A 467 -26.91 -12.64 -22.07
C ARG A 467 -27.65 -11.31 -22.28
N GLY A 468 -28.48 -10.87 -21.33
CA GLY A 468 -29.28 -9.65 -21.43
C GLY A 468 -28.46 -8.40 -21.10
N LYS A 469 -28.52 -7.37 -21.95
CA LYS A 469 -28.04 -6.02 -21.63
C LYS A 469 -28.95 -5.41 -20.56
N ILE A 470 -28.67 -5.65 -19.30
CA ILE A 470 -29.25 -4.86 -18.21
C ILE A 470 -28.60 -3.48 -18.28
N VAL A 471 -29.39 -2.46 -18.62
CA VAL A 471 -28.97 -1.07 -18.56
C VAL A 471 -29.06 -0.65 -17.10
N ILE A 472 -27.91 -0.66 -16.41
CA ILE A 472 -27.81 -0.12 -15.07
C ILE A 472 -27.76 1.41 -15.20
N PRO A 473 -28.65 2.18 -14.54
CA PRO A 473 -28.58 3.63 -14.58
C PRO A 473 -27.24 4.08 -14.04
N THR A 474 -26.51 4.87 -14.82
CA THR A 474 -25.18 5.38 -14.46
C THR A 474 -25.34 6.79 -13.86
N LEU A 475 -24.65 7.03 -12.75
CA LEU A 475 -24.59 8.34 -12.12
C LEU A 475 -23.58 9.24 -12.85
N ASP A 476 -23.69 10.56 -12.74
CA ASP A 476 -22.69 11.49 -13.31
C ASP A 476 -21.65 11.90 -12.26
N CYS A 477 -20.34 11.93 -12.61
CA CYS A 477 -19.30 12.44 -11.70
C CYS A 477 -19.60 13.92 -11.39
N PRO A 478 -19.72 14.32 -10.13
CA PRO A 478 -20.05 15.70 -9.78
C PRO A 478 -18.95 16.71 -10.09
N LYS A 479 -17.72 16.23 -10.36
CA LYS A 479 -16.56 17.06 -10.71
C LYS A 479 -16.38 17.25 -12.23
N CYS A 480 -16.70 16.26 -13.05
CA CYS A 480 -16.43 16.30 -14.51
C CYS A 480 -17.64 15.97 -15.39
N ALA A 481 -18.81 15.71 -14.80
CA ALA A 481 -20.06 15.36 -15.46
C ALA A 481 -20.04 14.10 -16.35
N SER A 482 -18.95 13.32 -16.35
CA SER A 482 -18.91 12.05 -17.09
C SER A 482 -19.70 10.97 -16.36
N ALA A 483 -20.35 10.08 -17.11
CA ALA A 483 -20.98 8.88 -16.56
C ALA A 483 -19.99 8.05 -15.72
N MET A 484 -20.42 7.66 -14.53
CA MET A 484 -19.70 6.80 -13.60
C MET A 484 -19.97 5.34 -13.96
N LEU A 485 -18.93 4.52 -13.85
CA LEU A 485 -19.01 3.09 -14.08
C LEU A 485 -19.41 2.39 -12.79
N ARG A 486 -20.58 1.78 -12.77
CA ARG A 486 -20.99 0.86 -11.69
C ARG A 486 -20.22 -0.45 -11.80
N CYS A 487 -19.38 -0.75 -10.83
CA CYS A 487 -18.56 -1.96 -10.79
C CYS A 487 -18.39 -2.47 -9.36
N PHE A 488 -17.87 -3.68 -9.16
CA PHE A 488 -17.48 -4.13 -7.83
C PHE A 488 -16.14 -3.51 -7.43
N TYR A 489 -15.98 -3.16 -6.14
CA TYR A 489 -14.72 -2.64 -5.63
C TYR A 489 -13.55 -3.61 -5.88
N SER A 490 -13.77 -4.90 -5.62
CA SER A 490 -12.83 -5.96 -5.97
C SER A 490 -13.59 -7.27 -6.22
N SER A 491 -12.97 -8.21 -6.93
CA SER A 491 -13.55 -9.56 -7.12
C SER A 491 -13.68 -10.36 -5.81
N ALA A 492 -12.90 -10.00 -4.78
CA ALA A 492 -12.96 -10.63 -3.46
C ALA A 492 -14.04 -10.02 -2.56
N HIS A 493 -14.27 -8.71 -2.67
CA HIS A 493 -15.22 -7.95 -1.86
C HIS A 493 -16.28 -7.36 -2.81
N LEU A 494 -17.37 -8.10 -2.98
CA LEU A 494 -18.46 -7.86 -3.94
C LEU A 494 -19.40 -6.71 -3.52
N ILE A 495 -18.82 -5.57 -3.13
CA ILE A 495 -19.55 -4.32 -2.89
C ILE A 495 -19.61 -3.54 -4.20
N GLU A 496 -20.82 -3.21 -4.66
CA GLU A 496 -21.01 -2.35 -5.83
C GLU A 496 -20.56 -0.93 -5.46
N ILE A 497 -19.88 -0.27 -6.39
CA ILE A 497 -19.42 1.11 -6.27
C ILE A 497 -19.61 1.81 -7.61
N ASP A 498 -19.76 3.13 -7.58
CA ASP A 498 -19.77 3.95 -8.79
C ASP A 498 -18.41 4.66 -8.89
N ARG A 499 -17.62 4.34 -9.93
CA ARG A 499 -16.28 4.92 -10.14
C ARG A 499 -16.24 5.80 -11.38
N CYS A 500 -15.72 7.01 -11.25
CA CYS A 500 -15.37 7.82 -12.40
C CYS A 500 -13.95 7.54 -12.87
N LEU A 501 -13.80 7.21 -14.15
CA LEU A 501 -12.51 6.89 -14.77
C LEU A 501 -11.69 8.13 -15.18
N LEU A 502 -12.31 9.32 -15.23
CA LEU A 502 -11.65 10.58 -15.59
C LEU A 502 -11.20 11.37 -14.36
N CYS A 503 -12.11 11.56 -13.41
CA CYS A 503 -11.91 12.44 -12.25
C CYS A 503 -11.27 11.73 -11.04
N GLY A 504 -11.24 10.39 -11.03
CA GLY A 504 -10.66 9.61 -9.94
C GLY A 504 -11.46 9.60 -8.63
N TYR A 505 -12.76 9.92 -8.69
CA TYR A 505 -13.67 9.81 -7.55
C TYR A 505 -14.49 8.53 -7.63
N THR A 506 -14.79 7.96 -6.47
CA THR A 506 -15.74 6.89 -6.27
C THR A 506 -16.85 7.33 -5.33
N TRP A 507 -18.08 7.02 -5.71
CA TRP A 507 -19.26 7.18 -4.91
C TRP A 507 -19.62 5.85 -4.26
N PHE A 508 -19.92 5.92 -2.96
CA PHE A 508 -20.45 4.84 -2.15
C PHE A 508 -21.87 5.23 -1.73
N ASP A 509 -22.85 4.36 -1.99
CA ASP A 509 -24.19 4.50 -1.44
C ASP A 509 -24.16 4.29 0.08
N GLN A 510 -25.32 4.51 0.72
CA GLN A 510 -25.43 4.43 2.17
C GLN A 510 -24.91 3.09 2.71
N ASP A 511 -24.09 3.15 3.76
CA ASP A 511 -23.46 2.02 4.45
C ASP A 511 -22.44 1.21 3.60
N GLU A 512 -22.26 1.47 2.29
CA GLU A 512 -21.35 0.68 1.43
C GLU A 512 -19.88 0.81 1.80
N LEU A 513 -19.44 2.01 2.17
CA LEU A 513 -18.06 2.26 2.59
C LEU A 513 -17.76 1.55 3.93
N GLU A 514 -18.69 1.63 4.88
CA GLU A 514 -18.62 0.93 6.16
C GLU A 514 -18.63 -0.60 5.96
N MET A 515 -19.50 -1.11 5.09
CA MET A 515 -19.57 -2.55 4.75
C MET A 515 -18.26 -3.03 4.11
N LEU A 516 -17.68 -2.28 3.18
CA LEU A 516 -16.41 -2.63 2.56
C LEU A 516 -15.28 -2.74 3.59
N GLN A 517 -15.20 -1.78 4.51
CA GLN A 517 -14.23 -1.77 5.61
C GLN A 517 -14.41 -3.00 6.51
N CYS A 518 -15.65 -3.31 6.89
CA CYS A 518 -16.03 -4.52 7.63
C CYS A 518 -15.52 -5.81 7.00
N LEU A 519 -15.81 -6.00 5.70
CA LEU A 519 -15.49 -7.23 4.99
C LEU A 519 -13.98 -7.46 4.94
N ILE A 520 -13.22 -6.40 4.65
CA ILE A 520 -11.76 -6.46 4.57
C ILE A 520 -11.14 -6.73 5.94
N GLN A 521 -11.64 -6.08 6.99
CA GLN A 521 -11.12 -6.23 8.35
C GLN A 521 -11.37 -7.63 8.91
N ASN A 522 -12.60 -8.14 8.77
CA ASN A 522 -12.99 -9.45 9.29
C ASN A 522 -12.66 -10.62 8.34
N ARG A 523 -12.01 -10.35 7.20
CA ARG A 523 -11.71 -11.32 6.13
C ARG A 523 -12.96 -12.14 5.74
N ILE A 524 -14.11 -11.48 5.69
CA ILE A 524 -15.38 -12.13 5.35
C ILE A 524 -15.37 -12.36 3.85
N VAL A 525 -15.32 -13.62 3.46
CA VAL A 525 -15.42 -14.06 2.06
C VAL A 525 -16.86 -14.50 1.80
N PRO A 526 -17.42 -14.26 0.61
CA PRO A 526 -18.69 -14.85 0.20
C PRO A 526 -18.74 -16.36 0.47
N ASP A 527 -19.88 -16.88 0.96
CA ASP A 527 -20.09 -18.31 1.12
C ASP A 527 -20.07 -18.99 -0.26
N ILE A 528 -19.02 -19.76 -0.52
CA ILE A 528 -18.90 -20.55 -1.75
C ILE A 528 -19.72 -21.82 -1.53
N GLY A 529 -21.02 -21.73 -1.79
CA GLY A 529 -21.92 -22.89 -1.91
C GLY A 529 -21.65 -23.70 -3.18
#